data_AF-A0A1H8PT19-F1
#
_entry.id   AF-A0A1H8PT19-F1
#
_cell.length_a   1.000
_cell.length_b   1.000
_cell.length_c   1.000
_cell.angle_alpha   90.00
_cell.angle_beta   90.00
_cell.angle_gamma   90.00
#
_symmetry.space_group_name_H-M   'P 1'
#
loop_
_entity.id
_entity.type
_entity.pdbx_description
1 polymer ?
#
loop_
_entity_poly.entity_id
_entity_poly.type
_entity_poly.pdbx_seq_one_letter_code
_entity_poly.pdbx_strand_id
1 'polypeptide(L)'
;DGAATGGYAAPSSPEFREKQLEKFRELAPQMDIVITTALIPGRDAPKLWTKDMVEAMKRGSVIVDLAAEKGGNCDLTVPDERIVTNNGVTIIGYTDFPSRMGAQASELYGNNIRHFMSDLTLKKDGVIDHNMEDDVIRGATVTRDHDITWPPPPPKVAAIAAQKPKEKKKELTVEERRAAEVAAFRAETRSQVTLLVAGGLFLLLIGLVAPASFLSHFIVFVLACFVGFRVIWNVAHSLHTPLMAITNAISSIIILGALMQIGSGSAWVVVLGALAVLMAGVNIFGGFLVTRRMLAMFQKS
;
A
#
# COMPACT_ATOMS: atom_id res chain seq x y z
N ASP A 1 3.09 -21.84 -19.50
CA ASP A 1 4.48 -22.31 -19.62
C ASP A 1 5.49 -21.67 -18.67
N GLY A 2 5.25 -20.49 -18.09
CA GLY A 2 6.20 -19.86 -17.14
C GLY A 2 6.36 -20.53 -15.77
N ALA A 3 5.67 -21.66 -15.51
CA ALA A 3 5.79 -22.38 -14.24
C ALA A 3 7.08 -23.22 -14.16
N ALA A 4 7.63 -23.66 -15.30
CA ALA A 4 8.86 -24.47 -15.33
C ALA A 4 10.15 -23.64 -15.16
N THR A 5 10.10 -22.33 -15.44
CA THR A 5 11.25 -21.40 -15.35
C THR A 5 11.21 -20.48 -14.12
N GLY A 6 10.36 -20.77 -13.12
CA GLY A 6 10.22 -19.92 -11.93
C GLY A 6 9.58 -18.56 -12.20
N GLY A 7 8.77 -18.44 -13.25
CA GLY A 7 8.08 -17.20 -13.63
C GLY A 7 8.90 -16.27 -14.54
N TYR A 8 10.17 -16.59 -14.81
CA TYR A 8 11.01 -15.80 -15.71
C TYR A 8 10.62 -15.99 -17.18
N ALA A 9 10.66 -14.89 -17.94
CA ALA A 9 10.43 -14.90 -19.38
C ALA A 9 11.53 -15.69 -20.10
N ALA A 10 11.13 -16.62 -20.95
CA ALA A 10 12.05 -17.31 -21.86
C ALA A 10 12.48 -16.36 -23.00
N PRO A 11 13.66 -16.57 -23.60
CA PRO A 11 14.06 -15.86 -24.82
C PRO A 11 12.99 -16.02 -25.91
N SER A 12 12.59 -14.90 -26.52
CA SER A 12 11.64 -14.92 -27.62
C SER A 12 12.22 -15.60 -28.87
N SER A 13 11.34 -16.19 -29.69
CA SER A 13 11.75 -16.71 -31.01
C SER A 13 12.25 -15.57 -31.91
N PRO A 14 13.14 -15.84 -32.88
CA PRO A 14 13.62 -14.83 -33.82
C PRO A 14 12.48 -14.11 -34.56
N GLU A 15 11.47 -14.86 -35.00
CA GLU A 15 10.28 -14.32 -35.69
C GLU A 15 9.47 -13.37 -34.79
N PHE A 16 9.32 -13.71 -33.51
CA PHE A 16 8.64 -12.82 -32.56
C PHE A 16 9.44 -11.53 -32.35
N ARG A 17 10.76 -11.65 -32.23
CA ARG A 17 11.66 -10.51 -32.07
C ARG A 17 11.60 -9.58 -33.28
N GLU A 18 11.58 -10.13 -34.50
CA GLU A 18 11.48 -9.34 -35.73
C GLU A 18 10.16 -8.57 -35.79
N LYS A 19 9.02 -9.22 -35.53
CA LYS A 19 7.72 -8.54 -35.48
C LYS A 19 7.64 -7.50 -34.36
N GLN A 20 8.27 -7.78 -33.22
CA GLN A 20 8.35 -6.83 -32.11
C GLN A 20 9.14 -5.58 -32.52
N LEU A 21 10.30 -5.76 -33.17
CA LEU A 21 11.13 -4.65 -33.67
C LEU A 21 10.41 -3.87 -34.77
N GLU A 22 9.69 -4.53 -35.68
CA GLU A 22 8.86 -3.88 -36.69
C GLU A 22 7.82 -2.98 -36.03
N LYS A 23 7.13 -3.49 -34.99
CA LYS A 23 6.14 -2.70 -34.27
C LYS A 23 6.74 -1.53 -33.52
N PHE A 24 7.91 -1.71 -32.89
CA PHE A 24 8.61 -0.61 -32.21
C PHE A 24 9.06 0.46 -33.19
N ARG A 25 9.51 0.07 -34.39
CA ARG A 25 9.87 1.01 -35.46
C ARG A 25 8.69 1.86 -35.91
N GLU A 26 7.50 1.26 -36.04
CA GLU A 26 6.26 1.97 -36.38
C GLU A 26 5.89 3.01 -35.31
N LEU A 27 6.11 2.68 -34.03
CA LEU A 27 5.74 3.53 -32.89
C LEU A 27 6.79 4.61 -32.58
N ALA A 28 8.05 4.39 -32.93
CA ALA A 28 9.17 5.27 -32.56
C ALA A 28 8.94 6.78 -32.85
N PRO A 29 8.40 7.20 -34.01
CA PRO A 29 8.14 8.61 -34.28
C PRO A 29 7.08 9.26 -33.37
N GLN A 30 6.21 8.44 -32.76
CA GLN A 30 5.12 8.89 -31.92
C GLN A 30 5.53 8.99 -30.44
N MET A 31 6.61 8.33 -30.04
CA MET A 31 7.03 8.23 -28.64
C MET A 31 7.88 9.43 -28.20
N ASP A 32 7.49 10.01 -27.07
CA ASP A 32 8.22 11.11 -26.44
C ASP A 32 9.17 10.59 -25.33
N ILE A 33 8.76 9.54 -24.62
CA ILE A 33 9.56 8.90 -23.56
C ILE A 33 9.53 7.38 -23.76
N VAL A 34 10.70 6.75 -23.71
CA VAL A 34 10.87 5.30 -23.80
C VAL A 34 11.65 4.81 -22.59
N ILE A 35 11.11 3.83 -21.86
CA ILE A 35 11.78 3.21 -20.73
C ILE A 35 11.99 1.73 -21.06
N THR A 36 13.24 1.30 -21.15
CA THR A 36 13.59 -0.08 -21.49
C THR A 36 14.08 -0.82 -20.27
N THR A 37 13.49 -1.99 -20.00
CA THR A 37 13.71 -2.77 -18.77
C THR A 37 13.90 -4.26 -19.04
N ALA A 38 14.06 -4.65 -20.30
CA ALA A 38 14.12 -6.06 -20.68
C ALA A 38 15.47 -6.64 -20.28
N LEU A 39 15.45 -7.54 -19.30
CA LEU A 39 16.63 -8.24 -18.82
C LEU A 39 16.31 -9.73 -18.61
N ILE A 40 17.16 -10.59 -19.17
CA ILE A 40 17.07 -12.04 -18.98
C ILE A 40 18.24 -12.45 -18.07
N PRO A 41 17.98 -13.09 -16.92
CA PRO A 41 19.05 -13.52 -16.01
C PRO A 41 20.13 -14.35 -16.73
N GLY A 42 21.39 -14.00 -16.50
CA GLY A 42 22.56 -14.70 -17.05
C GLY A 42 22.84 -14.45 -18.54
N ARG A 43 22.18 -13.46 -19.16
CA ARG A 43 22.42 -13.06 -20.56
C ARG A 43 22.55 -11.55 -20.69
N ASP A 44 23.12 -11.12 -21.80
CA ASP A 44 23.14 -9.70 -22.17
C ASP A 44 21.73 -9.20 -22.45
N ALA A 45 21.52 -7.90 -22.24
CA ALA A 45 20.27 -7.23 -22.53
C ALA A 45 19.96 -7.32 -24.04
N PRO A 46 18.73 -7.73 -24.43
CA PRO A 46 18.36 -7.75 -25.83
C PRO A 46 18.30 -6.32 -26.39
N LYS A 47 18.86 -6.13 -27.59
CA LYS A 47 18.72 -4.88 -28.34
C LYS A 47 17.31 -4.77 -28.91
N LEU A 48 16.51 -3.90 -28.30
CA LEU A 48 15.10 -3.69 -28.62
C LEU A 48 14.82 -2.28 -29.15
N TRP A 49 15.70 -1.33 -28.87
CA TRP A 49 15.57 0.05 -29.34
C TRP A 49 16.77 0.44 -30.19
N THR A 50 16.64 0.22 -31.49
CA THR A 50 17.76 0.33 -32.43
C THR A 50 18.08 1.78 -32.79
N LYS A 51 19.29 2.03 -33.31
CA LYS A 51 19.75 3.38 -33.69
C LYS A 51 18.77 4.13 -34.60
N ASP A 52 18.21 3.45 -35.61
CA ASP A 52 17.22 4.03 -36.54
C ASP A 52 15.92 4.43 -35.83
N MET A 53 15.50 3.70 -34.80
CA MET A 53 14.33 4.06 -33.99
C MET A 53 14.62 5.32 -33.18
N VAL A 54 15.82 5.45 -32.60
CA VAL A 54 16.23 6.68 -31.89
C VAL A 54 16.23 7.87 -32.83
N GLU A 55 16.77 7.71 -34.04
CA GLU A 55 16.81 8.77 -35.06
C GLU A 55 15.42 9.21 -35.51
N ALA A 56 14.45 8.30 -35.52
CA ALA A 56 13.06 8.57 -35.87
C ALA A 56 12.26 9.28 -34.76
N MET A 57 12.74 9.30 -33.51
CA MET A 57 12.07 9.99 -32.41
C MET A 57 12.11 11.52 -32.57
N LYS A 58 11.14 12.19 -31.92
CA LYS A 58 11.07 13.65 -31.90
C LYS A 58 12.26 14.26 -31.15
N ARG A 59 12.70 15.45 -31.58
CA ARG A 59 13.73 16.21 -30.87
C ARG A 59 13.25 16.56 -29.46
N GLY A 60 14.08 16.30 -28.45
CA GLY A 60 13.73 16.48 -27.03
C GLY A 60 13.16 15.25 -26.35
N SER A 61 12.90 14.16 -27.09
CA SER A 61 12.50 12.88 -26.49
C SER A 61 13.57 12.33 -25.54
N VAL A 62 13.14 11.45 -24.62
CA VAL A 62 14.01 10.86 -23.60
C VAL A 62 13.92 9.34 -23.62
N ILE A 63 15.07 8.67 -23.58
CA ILE A 63 15.20 7.22 -23.40
C ILE A 63 15.84 6.98 -22.04
N VAL A 64 15.22 6.12 -21.21
CA VAL A 64 15.77 5.66 -19.93
C VAL A 64 16.01 4.16 -20.04
N ASP A 65 17.29 3.78 -20.09
CA ASP A 65 17.68 2.38 -20.25
C ASP A 65 18.08 1.77 -18.91
N LEU A 66 17.14 1.06 -18.29
CA LEU A 66 17.37 0.39 -17.01
C LEU A 66 18.23 -0.88 -17.14
N ALA A 67 18.53 -1.33 -18.36
CA ALA A 67 19.34 -2.51 -18.63
C ALA A 67 20.81 -2.17 -18.98
N ALA A 68 21.24 -0.92 -18.78
CA ALA A 68 22.57 -0.43 -19.15
C ALA A 68 23.72 -1.27 -18.56
N GLU A 69 23.55 -1.80 -17.34
CA GLU A 69 24.55 -2.66 -16.67
C GLU A 69 24.85 -3.98 -17.42
N LYS A 70 23.93 -4.43 -18.29
CA LYS A 70 24.06 -5.66 -19.10
C LYS A 70 24.11 -5.35 -20.59
N GLY A 71 24.66 -4.19 -20.93
CA GLY A 71 24.84 -3.75 -22.31
C GLY A 71 23.72 -2.87 -22.86
N GLY A 72 22.60 -2.70 -22.14
CA GLY A 72 21.50 -1.81 -22.50
C GLY A 72 20.59 -2.36 -23.60
N ASN A 73 19.29 -2.04 -23.51
CA ASN A 73 18.33 -2.38 -24.57
C ASN A 73 18.39 -1.42 -25.76
N CYS A 74 18.94 -0.21 -25.60
CA CYS A 74 19.15 0.72 -26.69
C CYS A 74 20.57 0.59 -27.27
N ASP A 75 20.70 0.69 -28.60
CA ASP A 75 21.99 0.59 -29.29
C ASP A 75 22.96 1.72 -28.93
N LEU A 76 22.42 2.91 -28.64
CA LEU A 76 23.21 4.12 -28.36
C LEU A 76 23.46 4.34 -26.87
N THR A 77 22.99 3.45 -25.98
CA THR A 77 23.23 3.58 -24.54
C THR A 77 24.72 3.50 -24.23
N VAL A 78 25.21 4.51 -23.51
CA VAL A 78 26.54 4.50 -22.88
C VAL A 78 26.31 4.31 -21.37
N PRO A 79 26.80 3.22 -20.76
CA PRO A 79 26.65 2.98 -19.33
C PRO A 79 27.19 4.14 -18.50
N ASP A 80 26.47 4.48 -17.43
CA ASP A 80 26.79 5.55 -16.47
C ASP A 80 26.75 6.98 -17.03
N GLU A 81 26.33 7.16 -18.27
CA GLU A 81 26.26 8.47 -18.89
C GLU A 81 24.83 8.92 -19.23
N ARG A 82 24.66 10.24 -19.25
CA ARG A 82 23.55 10.91 -19.92
C ARG A 82 24.08 11.55 -21.20
N ILE A 83 23.72 10.98 -22.33
CA ILE A 83 24.13 11.49 -23.63
C ILE A 83 22.97 12.18 -24.35
N VAL A 84 23.30 13.06 -25.30
CA VAL A 84 22.34 13.66 -26.22
C VAL A 84 22.77 13.31 -27.64
N THR A 85 21.89 12.70 -28.40
CA THR A 85 22.15 12.29 -29.78
C THR A 85 22.13 13.47 -30.75
N ASN A 86 22.60 13.27 -31.97
CA ASN A 86 22.62 14.31 -33.01
C ASN A 86 21.22 14.83 -33.38
N ASN A 87 20.18 13.98 -33.32
CA ASN A 87 18.78 14.39 -33.53
C ASN A 87 18.13 14.99 -32.26
N GLY A 88 18.89 15.15 -31.18
CA GLY A 88 18.48 15.82 -29.94
C GLY A 88 17.62 14.97 -29.00
N VAL A 89 17.73 13.63 -29.07
CA VAL A 89 17.15 12.71 -28.09
C VAL A 89 18.13 12.55 -26.93
N THR A 90 17.63 12.59 -25.68
CA THR A 90 18.45 12.34 -24.50
C THR A 90 18.37 10.87 -24.14
N ILE A 91 19.51 10.22 -23.92
CA ILE A 91 19.58 8.82 -23.46
C ILE A 91 20.21 8.80 -22.08
N ILE A 92 19.55 8.17 -21.12
CA ILE A 92 19.97 8.03 -19.72
C ILE A 92 20.30 6.55 -19.48
N GLY A 93 21.59 6.25 -19.29
CA GLY A 93 22.12 4.90 -19.12
C GLY A 93 22.77 4.64 -17.77
N TYR A 94 22.32 5.31 -16.70
CA TYR A 94 22.90 5.11 -15.36
C TYR A 94 22.74 3.67 -14.87
N THR A 95 23.79 3.09 -14.29
CA THR A 95 23.71 1.73 -13.73
C THR A 95 23.33 1.73 -12.24
N ASP A 96 23.36 2.90 -11.60
CA ASP A 96 23.20 3.09 -10.15
C ASP A 96 21.84 3.71 -9.75
N PHE A 97 20.77 3.49 -10.53
CA PHE A 97 19.45 4.10 -10.27
C PHE A 97 18.97 4.00 -8.81
N PRO A 98 19.09 2.86 -8.10
CA PRO A 98 18.70 2.79 -6.68
C PRO A 98 19.49 3.75 -5.77
N SER A 99 20.78 3.99 -6.07
CA SER A 99 21.65 4.89 -5.29
C SER A 99 21.16 6.35 -5.32
N ARG A 100 20.51 6.74 -6.43
CA ARG A 100 19.95 8.08 -6.63
C ARG A 100 18.69 8.34 -5.79
N MET A 101 18.12 7.30 -5.19
CA MET A 101 17.09 7.36 -4.15
C MET A 101 17.57 6.67 -2.87
N GLY A 102 18.80 7.01 -2.43
CA GLY A 102 19.50 6.32 -1.35
C GLY A 102 18.69 6.10 -0.07
N ALA A 103 17.88 7.07 0.37
CA ALA A 103 17.03 6.90 1.55
C ALA A 103 16.00 5.77 1.36
N GLN A 104 15.26 5.77 0.25
CA GLN A 104 14.25 4.76 -0.04
C GLN A 104 14.85 3.38 -0.30
N ALA A 105 15.96 3.34 -1.06
CA ALA A 105 16.70 2.10 -1.31
C ALA A 105 17.21 1.48 -0.01
N SER A 106 17.78 2.30 0.90
CA SER A 106 18.26 1.82 2.20
C SER A 106 17.14 1.30 3.08
N GLU A 107 15.99 1.98 3.13
CA GLU A 107 14.85 1.55 3.94
C GLU A 107 14.27 0.22 3.44
N LEU A 108 14.03 0.10 2.12
CA LEU A 108 13.47 -1.12 1.53
C LEU A 108 14.44 -2.30 1.66
N TYR A 109 15.73 -2.08 1.39
CA TYR A 109 16.74 -3.11 1.53
C TYR A 109 16.92 -3.50 3.01
N GLY A 110 16.95 -2.53 3.93
CA GLY A 110 17.01 -2.77 5.38
C GLY A 110 15.82 -3.58 5.87
N ASN A 111 14.61 -3.32 5.35
CA ASN A 111 13.43 -4.12 5.64
C ASN A 111 13.59 -5.56 5.14
N ASN A 112 14.11 -5.79 3.93
CA ASN A 112 14.38 -7.14 3.42
C ASN A 112 15.36 -7.90 4.34
N ILE A 113 16.44 -7.24 4.78
CA ILE A 113 17.40 -7.83 5.73
C ILE A 113 16.72 -8.14 7.07
N ARG A 114 15.93 -7.20 7.61
CA ARG A 114 15.19 -7.39 8.86
C ARG A 114 14.22 -8.58 8.80
N HIS A 115 13.54 -8.75 7.67
CA HIS A 115 12.66 -9.89 7.42
C HIS A 115 13.46 -11.20 7.35
N PHE A 116 14.54 -11.24 6.57
CA PHE A 116 15.41 -12.42 6.47
C PHE A 116 16.03 -12.80 7.83
N MET A 117 16.42 -11.82 8.64
CA MET A 117 16.87 -12.06 10.02
C MET A 117 15.76 -12.64 10.90
N SER A 118 14.51 -12.25 10.69
CA SER A 118 13.38 -12.82 11.44
C SER A 118 13.19 -14.30 11.11
N ASP A 119 13.41 -14.69 9.85
CA ASP A 119 13.36 -16.09 9.41
C ASP A 119 14.54 -16.91 9.96
N LEU A 120 15.72 -16.29 10.08
CA LEU A 120 16.90 -16.89 10.73
C LEU A 120 16.80 -16.94 12.26
N THR A 121 15.94 -16.14 12.91
CA THR A 121 15.80 -16.10 14.38
C THR A 121 14.35 -16.35 14.80
N LEU A 122 13.80 -17.53 14.46
CA LEU A 122 12.38 -17.87 14.68
C LEU A 122 11.90 -17.63 16.13
N LYS A 123 12.79 -17.85 17.11
CA LYS A 123 12.51 -17.68 18.54
C LYS A 123 12.60 -16.23 19.03
N LYS A 124 13.03 -15.30 18.17
CA LYS A 124 13.23 -13.87 18.48
C LYS A 124 14.16 -13.63 19.66
N ASP A 125 15.08 -14.55 19.91
CA ASP A 125 16.08 -14.54 20.98
C ASP A 125 17.45 -14.01 20.50
N GLY A 126 17.56 -13.66 19.22
CA GLY A 126 18.81 -13.20 18.60
C GLY A 126 19.79 -14.34 18.29
N VAL A 127 19.39 -15.60 18.50
CA VAL A 127 20.20 -16.77 18.14
C VAL A 127 19.83 -17.23 16.73
N ILE A 128 20.83 -17.32 15.86
CA ILE A 128 20.63 -17.75 14.48
C ILE A 128 20.37 -19.26 14.44
N ASP A 129 19.21 -19.62 13.91
CA ASP A 129 18.83 -20.97 13.53
C ASP A 129 18.96 -21.12 12.01
N HIS A 130 20.15 -21.54 11.56
CA HIS A 130 20.47 -21.68 10.13
C HIS A 130 19.92 -23.01 9.59
N ASN A 131 18.61 -23.11 9.48
CA ASN A 131 17.90 -24.30 9.03
C ASN A 131 18.05 -24.53 7.51
N MET A 132 18.93 -25.46 7.10
CA MET A 132 19.16 -25.80 5.68
C MET A 132 18.04 -26.65 5.05
N GLU A 133 17.02 -27.04 5.83
CA GLU A 133 15.83 -27.73 5.32
C GLU A 133 14.75 -26.75 4.82
N ASP A 134 14.86 -25.47 5.20
CA ASP A 134 14.01 -24.39 4.72
C ASP A 134 14.45 -23.95 3.32
N ASP A 135 13.51 -23.93 2.36
CA ASP A 135 13.81 -23.64 0.95
C ASP A 135 14.36 -22.22 0.73
N VAL A 136 13.93 -21.23 1.53
CA VAL A 136 14.39 -19.83 1.44
C VAL A 136 15.81 -19.72 1.96
N ILE A 137 16.07 -20.26 3.15
CA ILE A 137 17.39 -20.22 3.77
C ILE A 137 18.39 -21.03 2.95
N ARG A 138 18.01 -22.24 2.50
CA ARG A 138 18.85 -23.08 1.64
C ARG A 138 19.16 -22.42 0.31
N GLY A 139 18.18 -21.74 -0.29
CA GLY A 139 18.32 -21.02 -1.56
C GLY A 139 19.23 -19.80 -1.46
N ALA A 140 19.15 -19.05 -0.35
CA ALA A 140 19.95 -17.85 -0.12
C ALA A 140 21.40 -18.15 0.33
N THR A 141 21.64 -19.30 0.96
CA THR A 141 22.96 -19.68 1.49
C THR A 141 23.88 -20.20 0.39
N VAL A 142 24.88 -19.40 0.00
CA VAL A 142 25.86 -19.74 -1.04
C VAL A 142 27.10 -20.46 -0.52
N THR A 143 27.47 -20.21 0.75
CA THR A 143 28.59 -20.84 1.44
C THR A 143 28.26 -21.05 2.91
N ARG A 144 28.75 -22.12 3.51
CA ARG A 144 28.58 -22.42 4.94
C ARG A 144 29.73 -23.29 5.42
N ASP A 145 30.27 -22.99 6.60
CA ASP A 145 31.31 -23.80 7.25
C ASP A 145 32.54 -24.06 6.34
N HIS A 146 32.94 -23.03 5.59
CA HIS A 146 34.01 -23.06 4.56
C HIS A 146 33.71 -23.89 3.29
N ASP A 147 32.52 -24.48 3.17
CA ASP A 147 32.08 -25.21 1.99
C ASP A 147 31.14 -24.38 1.11
N ILE A 148 31.19 -24.65 -0.20
CA ILE A 148 30.28 -24.05 -1.19
C ILE A 148 28.97 -24.84 -1.20
N THR A 149 27.86 -24.16 -0.93
CA THR A 149 26.51 -24.76 -0.92
C THR A 149 25.69 -24.41 -2.17
N TRP A 150 26.23 -23.57 -3.07
CA TRP A 150 25.63 -23.28 -4.37
C TRP A 150 26.03 -24.33 -5.43
N PRO A 151 25.12 -24.75 -6.33
CA PRO A 151 23.72 -24.34 -6.48
C PRO A 151 22.77 -25.06 -5.49
N PRO A 152 21.64 -24.42 -5.10
CA PRO A 152 20.63 -25.07 -4.29
C PRO A 152 19.87 -26.16 -5.07
N PRO A 153 19.40 -27.22 -4.39
CA PRO A 153 18.43 -28.13 -4.99
C PRO A 153 17.13 -27.37 -5.33
N PRO A 154 16.31 -27.87 -6.27
CA PRO A 154 14.98 -27.31 -6.53
C PRO A 154 14.15 -27.22 -5.24
N PRO A 155 13.41 -26.13 -5.01
CA PRO A 155 12.55 -25.99 -3.83
C PRO A 155 11.58 -27.16 -3.68
N LYS A 156 11.36 -27.63 -2.45
CA LYS A 156 10.43 -28.73 -2.15
C LYS A 156 8.99 -28.35 -2.47
N VAL A 157 8.64 -27.08 -2.29
CA VAL A 157 7.32 -26.53 -2.67
C VAL A 157 7.45 -25.74 -3.96
N ALA A 158 6.95 -26.31 -5.07
CA ALA A 158 6.81 -25.57 -6.32
C ALA A 158 5.96 -24.33 -6.07
N ALA A 159 6.49 -23.15 -6.42
CA ALA A 159 5.78 -21.87 -6.30
C ALA A 159 4.34 -22.05 -6.81
N ILE A 160 3.37 -21.74 -5.96
CA ILE A 160 1.94 -21.88 -6.25
C ILE A 160 1.72 -21.21 -7.60
N ALA A 161 1.53 -22.02 -8.64
CA ALA A 161 1.25 -21.54 -9.98
C ALA A 161 0.12 -20.51 -9.88
N ALA A 162 0.27 -19.39 -10.59
CA ALA A 162 -0.68 -18.29 -10.66
C ALA A 162 -2.10 -18.81 -10.43
N GLN A 163 -2.78 -18.30 -9.38
CA GLN A 163 -4.15 -18.70 -9.04
C GLN A 163 -4.93 -18.87 -10.33
N LYS A 164 -5.46 -20.09 -10.58
CA LYS A 164 -6.33 -20.34 -11.72
C LYS A 164 -7.30 -19.16 -11.83
N PRO A 165 -7.44 -18.51 -13.00
CA PRO A 165 -8.35 -17.39 -13.15
C PRO A 165 -9.68 -17.82 -12.54
N LYS A 166 -10.14 -17.11 -11.49
CA LYS A 166 -11.47 -17.37 -10.94
C LYS A 166 -12.42 -17.36 -12.12
N GLU A 167 -13.17 -18.46 -12.30
CA GLU A 167 -14.15 -18.57 -13.38
C GLU A 167 -14.91 -17.25 -13.43
N LYS A 168 -14.82 -16.56 -14.58
CA LYS A 168 -15.60 -15.34 -14.82
C LYS A 168 -17.04 -15.72 -14.50
N LYS A 169 -17.62 -15.09 -13.47
CA LYS A 169 -19.02 -15.31 -13.11
C LYS A 169 -19.84 -15.20 -14.39
N LYS A 170 -20.50 -16.30 -14.74
CA LYS A 170 -21.37 -16.42 -15.91
C LYS A 170 -22.27 -15.18 -15.94
N GLU A 171 -22.26 -14.43 -17.03
CA GLU A 171 -23.15 -13.27 -17.17
C GLU A 171 -24.58 -13.77 -17.06
N LEU A 172 -25.26 -13.39 -15.98
CA LEU A 172 -26.64 -13.79 -15.70
C LEU A 172 -27.54 -13.29 -16.84
N THR A 173 -28.42 -14.15 -17.30
CA THR A 173 -29.44 -13.80 -18.30
C THR A 173 -30.38 -12.71 -17.75
N VAL A 174 -31.07 -11.98 -18.63
CA VAL A 174 -31.94 -10.84 -18.23
C VAL A 174 -33.01 -11.26 -17.21
N GLU A 175 -33.51 -12.50 -17.29
CA GLU A 175 -34.47 -13.04 -16.33
C GLU A 175 -33.85 -13.34 -14.97
N GLU A 176 -32.64 -13.90 -14.94
CA GLU A 176 -31.89 -14.14 -13.69
C GLU A 176 -31.50 -12.82 -13.00
N ARG A 177 -31.20 -11.76 -13.77
CA ARG A 177 -30.95 -10.42 -13.23
C ARG A 177 -32.20 -9.82 -12.58
N ARG A 178 -33.36 -9.92 -13.23
CA ARG A 178 -34.63 -9.46 -12.66
C ARG A 178 -35.03 -10.24 -11.40
N ALA A 179 -34.84 -11.56 -11.40
CA ALA A 179 -35.09 -12.39 -10.23
C ALA A 179 -34.16 -12.01 -9.07
N ALA A 180 -32.89 -11.73 -9.35
CA ALA A 180 -31.93 -11.25 -8.35
C ALA A 180 -32.29 -9.86 -7.81
N GLU A 181 -32.76 -8.94 -8.64
CA GLU A 181 -33.21 -7.60 -8.23
C GLU A 181 -34.43 -7.67 -7.31
N VAL A 182 -35.43 -8.50 -7.64
CA VAL A 182 -36.62 -8.70 -6.78
C VAL A 182 -36.24 -9.37 -5.47
N ALA A 183 -35.33 -10.34 -5.49
CA ALA A 183 -34.83 -10.98 -4.28
C ALA A 183 -34.04 -9.99 -3.40
N ALA A 184 -33.21 -9.14 -4.01
CA ALA A 184 -32.46 -8.09 -3.32
C ALA A 184 -33.40 -7.04 -2.70
N PHE A 185 -34.41 -6.58 -3.45
CA PHE A 185 -35.41 -5.64 -2.94
C PHE A 185 -36.20 -6.23 -1.76
N ARG A 186 -36.57 -7.51 -1.83
CA ARG A 186 -37.26 -8.21 -0.73
C ARG A 186 -36.37 -8.37 0.49
N ALA A 187 -35.09 -8.68 0.29
CA ALA A 187 -34.11 -8.79 1.37
C ALA A 187 -33.86 -7.42 2.03
N GLU A 188 -33.70 -6.36 1.24
CA GLU A 188 -33.54 -4.99 1.73
C GLU A 188 -34.77 -4.52 2.50
N THR A 189 -35.97 -4.73 1.95
CA THR A 189 -37.24 -4.41 2.61
C THR A 189 -37.37 -5.13 3.94
N ARG A 190 -37.05 -6.44 3.98
CA ARG A 190 -37.05 -7.22 5.22
C ARG A 190 -36.06 -6.65 6.22
N SER A 191 -34.85 -6.29 5.79
CA SER A 191 -33.83 -5.71 6.65
C SER A 191 -34.29 -4.37 7.24
N GLN A 192 -34.81 -3.46 6.41
CA GLN A 192 -35.32 -2.16 6.84
C GLN A 192 -36.49 -2.28 7.82
N VAL A 193 -37.49 -3.12 7.53
CA VAL A 193 -38.62 -3.36 8.42
C VAL A 193 -38.16 -3.96 9.75
N THR A 194 -37.23 -4.92 9.71
CA THR A 194 -36.68 -5.53 10.92
C THR A 194 -35.95 -4.49 11.77
N LEU A 195 -35.16 -3.61 11.16
CA LEU A 195 -34.41 -2.56 11.85
C LEU A 195 -35.34 -1.49 12.46
N LEU A 196 -36.40 -1.10 11.75
CA LEU A 196 -37.42 -0.17 12.25
C LEU A 196 -38.23 -0.76 13.41
N VAL A 197 -38.67 -2.01 13.30
CA VAL A 197 -39.44 -2.68 14.35
C VAL A 197 -38.56 -2.91 15.58
N ALA A 198 -37.33 -3.41 15.40
CA ALA A 198 -36.39 -3.62 16.51
C ALA A 198 -36.01 -2.30 17.19
N GLY A 199 -35.71 -1.24 16.41
CA GLY A 199 -35.40 0.09 16.94
C GLY A 199 -36.59 0.70 17.68
N GLY A 200 -37.81 0.57 17.15
CA GLY A 200 -39.03 1.04 17.81
C GLY A 200 -39.31 0.32 19.13
N LEU A 201 -39.17 -1.01 19.16
CA LEU A 201 -39.28 -1.79 20.39
C LEU A 201 -38.22 -1.40 21.42
N PHE A 202 -36.98 -1.19 21.00
CA PHE A 202 -35.89 -0.76 21.88
C PHE A 202 -36.17 0.60 22.52
N LEU A 203 -36.63 1.58 21.74
CA LEU A 203 -37.01 2.90 22.25
C LEU A 203 -38.19 2.84 23.21
N LEU A 204 -39.18 2.00 22.92
CA LEU A 204 -40.34 1.78 23.78
C LEU A 204 -39.94 1.17 25.13
N LEU A 205 -39.07 0.16 25.12
CA LEU A 205 -38.56 -0.46 26.35
C LEU A 205 -37.76 0.52 27.21
N ILE A 206 -36.91 1.35 26.60
CA ILE A 206 -36.19 2.42 27.32
C ILE A 206 -37.19 3.42 27.91
N GLY A 207 -38.20 3.85 27.15
CA GLY A 207 -39.21 4.80 27.60
C GLY A 207 -40.06 4.30 28.78
N LEU A 208 -40.25 2.98 28.91
CA LEU A 208 -41.01 2.38 30.01
C LEU A 208 -40.22 2.30 31.32
N VAL A 209 -38.88 2.24 31.26
CA VAL A 209 -38.02 1.96 32.42
C VAL A 209 -37.19 3.17 32.84
N ALA A 210 -36.86 4.08 31.91
CA ALA A 210 -35.89 5.13 32.15
C ALA A 210 -36.49 6.41 32.78
N PRO A 211 -35.76 7.09 33.68
CA PRO A 211 -36.14 8.40 34.21
C PRO A 211 -36.22 9.50 33.13
N ALA A 212 -37.03 10.53 33.35
CA ALA A 212 -37.18 11.65 32.42
C ALA A 212 -35.86 12.40 32.12
N SER A 213 -34.96 12.51 33.10
CA SER A 213 -33.63 13.10 32.92
C SER A 213 -32.76 12.27 31.98
N PHE A 214 -32.84 10.94 32.06
CA PHE A 214 -32.15 10.04 31.15
C PHE A 214 -32.68 10.19 29.73
N LEU A 215 -34.00 10.28 29.54
CA LEU A 215 -34.60 10.47 28.22
C LEU A 215 -34.11 11.76 27.53
N SER A 216 -33.98 12.86 28.28
CA SER A 216 -33.43 14.11 27.75
C SER A 216 -31.98 13.94 27.28
N HIS A 217 -31.10 13.36 28.10
CA HIS A 217 -29.72 13.09 27.72
C HIS A 217 -29.60 12.09 26.56
N PHE A 218 -30.47 11.09 26.52
CA PHE A 218 -30.50 10.08 25.47
C PHE A 218 -30.92 10.66 24.12
N ILE A 219 -31.92 11.55 24.08
CA ILE A 219 -32.31 12.26 22.85
C ILE A 219 -31.14 13.12 22.34
N VAL A 220 -30.49 13.87 23.23
CA VAL A 220 -29.31 14.67 22.87
C VAL A 220 -28.19 13.79 22.32
N PHE A 221 -27.94 12.63 22.94
CA PHE A 221 -26.95 11.66 22.48
C PHE A 221 -27.27 11.14 21.07
N VAL A 222 -28.51 10.72 20.80
CA VAL A 222 -28.92 10.21 19.48
C VAL A 222 -28.79 11.29 18.40
N LEU A 223 -29.23 12.52 18.69
CA LEU A 223 -29.09 13.64 17.75
C LEU A 223 -27.62 14.00 17.52
N ALA A 224 -26.78 13.97 18.57
CA ALA A 224 -25.34 14.21 18.45
C ALA A 224 -24.65 13.15 17.57
N CYS A 225 -25.03 11.86 17.68
CA CYS A 225 -24.55 10.80 16.80
C CYS A 225 -24.92 11.06 15.33
N PHE A 226 -26.15 11.51 15.06
CA PHE A 226 -26.59 11.84 13.69
C PHE A 226 -25.82 13.04 13.11
N VAL A 227 -25.65 14.10 13.90
CA VAL A 227 -24.83 15.26 13.51
C VAL A 227 -23.39 14.84 13.27
N GLY A 228 -22.80 14.04 14.17
CA GLY A 228 -21.43 13.53 14.04
C GLY A 228 -21.23 12.72 12.75
N PHE A 229 -22.16 11.82 12.44
CA PHE A 229 -22.14 11.04 11.20
C PHE A 229 -22.11 11.95 9.96
N ARG A 230 -23.00 12.96 9.91
CA ARG A 230 -23.07 13.88 8.76
C ARG A 230 -21.86 14.80 8.63
N VAL A 231 -21.28 15.22 9.74
CA VAL A 231 -20.08 16.08 9.74
C VAL A 231 -18.86 15.31 9.28
N ILE A 232 -18.65 14.09 9.79
CA ILE A 232 -17.46 13.27 9.46
C ILE A 232 -17.52 12.78 8.00
N TRP A 233 -18.69 12.38 7.51
CA TRP A 233 -18.83 11.84 6.15
C TRP A 233 -18.47 12.84 5.05
N ASN A 234 -18.55 14.15 5.34
CA ASN A 234 -18.29 15.22 4.37
C ASN A 234 -16.86 15.79 4.45
N VAL A 235 -15.96 15.15 5.19
CA VAL A 235 -14.55 15.59 5.26
C VAL A 235 -13.80 15.11 4.03
N ALA A 236 -13.01 16.01 3.42
CA ALA A 236 -12.17 15.64 2.28
C ALA A 236 -11.15 14.55 2.67
N HIS A 237 -10.89 13.59 1.78
CA HIS A 237 -9.98 12.47 2.04
C HIS A 237 -8.58 12.89 2.52
N SER A 238 -8.06 14.01 1.99
CA SER A 238 -6.77 14.60 2.39
C SER A 238 -6.71 15.05 3.85
N LEU A 239 -7.87 15.24 4.50
CA LEU A 239 -7.98 15.73 5.87
C LEU A 239 -8.32 14.63 6.90
N HIS A 240 -8.37 13.35 6.51
CA HIS A 240 -8.67 12.26 7.44
C HIS A 240 -7.65 12.15 8.58
N THR A 241 -6.36 12.35 8.29
CA THR A 241 -5.31 12.32 9.32
C THR A 241 -5.39 13.51 10.29
N PRO A 242 -5.52 14.76 9.82
CA PRO A 242 -5.87 15.89 10.69
C PRO A 242 -7.16 15.68 11.51
N LEU A 243 -8.18 15.06 10.91
CA LEU A 243 -9.45 14.75 11.56
C LEU A 243 -9.25 13.76 12.73
N MET A 244 -8.43 12.72 12.55
CA MET A 244 -8.09 11.80 13.63
C MET A 244 -7.33 12.49 14.77
N ALA A 245 -6.42 13.42 14.45
CA ALA A 245 -5.70 14.18 15.47
C ALA A 245 -6.64 15.10 16.29
N ILE A 246 -7.60 15.76 15.64
CA ILE A 246 -8.54 16.64 16.35
C ILE A 246 -9.59 15.87 17.15
N THR A 247 -10.06 14.71 16.68
CA THR A 247 -10.96 13.86 17.48
C THR A 247 -10.27 13.31 18.72
N ASN A 248 -8.97 13.01 18.63
CA ASN A 248 -8.18 12.66 19.80
C ASN A 248 -7.99 13.83 20.78
N ALA A 249 -7.88 15.07 20.30
CA ALA A 249 -7.87 16.24 21.18
C ALA A 249 -9.22 16.42 21.91
N ILE A 250 -10.33 16.33 21.16
CA ILE A 250 -11.70 16.54 21.65
C ILE A 250 -12.15 15.44 22.63
N SER A 251 -11.68 14.19 22.46
CA SER A 251 -12.00 13.09 23.39
C SER A 251 -11.58 13.38 24.84
N SER A 252 -10.66 14.34 25.03
CA SER A 252 -10.23 14.85 26.33
C SER A 252 -11.31 15.63 27.09
N ILE A 253 -12.55 15.72 26.60
CA ILE A 253 -13.71 16.24 27.33
C ILE A 253 -13.92 15.56 28.70
N ILE A 254 -13.35 14.36 28.88
CA ILE A 254 -13.22 13.65 30.16
C ILE A 254 -12.62 14.52 31.28
N ILE A 255 -11.86 15.57 30.95
CA ILE A 255 -11.34 16.54 31.90
C ILE A 255 -12.45 17.18 32.74
N LEU A 256 -13.64 17.39 32.18
CA LEU A 256 -14.78 17.93 32.92
C LEU A 256 -15.21 17.00 34.07
N GLY A 257 -15.22 15.68 33.81
CA GLY A 257 -15.50 14.68 34.83
C GLY A 257 -14.44 14.68 35.94
N ALA A 258 -13.16 14.84 35.58
CA ALA A 258 -12.07 14.91 36.55
C ALA A 258 -12.12 16.19 37.40
N LEU A 259 -12.43 17.35 36.79
CA LEU A 259 -12.56 18.64 37.48
C LEU A 259 -13.68 18.63 38.52
N MET A 260 -14.80 17.95 38.22
CA MET A 260 -15.92 17.81 39.18
C MET A 260 -15.53 17.02 40.44
N GLN A 261 -14.44 16.24 40.42
CA GLN A 261 -14.02 15.39 41.54
C GLN A 261 -12.94 15.99 42.45
N ILE A 262 -12.37 17.15 42.07
CA ILE A 262 -11.27 17.81 42.80
C ILE A 262 -11.69 18.32 44.19
N GLY A 263 -12.99 18.50 44.44
CA GLY A 263 -13.54 18.87 45.75
C GLY A 263 -14.01 17.69 46.61
N SER A 264 -13.69 16.45 46.24
CA SER A 264 -14.16 15.27 46.98
C SER A 264 -13.44 15.10 48.33
N GLY A 265 -14.16 14.62 49.35
CA GLY A 265 -13.62 14.43 50.70
C GLY A 265 -12.63 13.25 50.84
N SER A 266 -12.34 12.51 49.77
CA SER A 266 -11.44 11.37 49.76
C SER A 266 -10.14 11.72 49.05
N ALA A 267 -9.01 11.62 49.77
CA ALA A 267 -7.68 11.91 49.23
C ALA A 267 -7.36 11.08 47.96
N TRP A 268 -7.83 9.83 47.89
CA TRP A 268 -7.63 8.98 46.71
C TRP A 268 -8.37 9.49 45.47
N VAL A 269 -9.59 10.00 45.65
CA VAL A 269 -10.38 10.54 44.54
C VAL A 269 -9.77 11.84 44.03
N VAL A 270 -9.26 12.69 44.93
CA VAL A 270 -8.54 13.91 44.57
C VAL A 270 -7.25 13.60 43.78
N VAL A 271 -6.47 12.60 44.21
CA VAL A 271 -5.24 12.19 43.51
C VAL A 271 -5.54 11.63 42.13
N LEU A 272 -6.54 10.75 42.00
CA LEU A 272 -6.96 10.20 40.71
C LEU A 272 -7.53 11.28 39.79
N GLY A 273 -8.30 12.23 40.34
CA GLY A 273 -8.80 13.40 39.61
C GLY A 273 -7.68 14.29 39.09
N ALA A 274 -6.67 14.59 39.92
CA ALA A 274 -5.51 15.36 39.52
C ALA A 274 -4.70 14.68 38.41
N LEU A 275 -4.50 13.37 38.49
CA LEU A 275 -3.82 12.59 37.44
C LEU A 275 -4.64 12.58 36.13
N ALA A 276 -5.95 12.41 36.22
CA ALA A 276 -6.83 12.46 35.06
C ALA A 276 -6.82 13.83 34.37
N VAL A 277 -6.78 14.94 35.14
CA VAL A 277 -6.62 16.30 34.60
C VAL A 277 -5.27 16.45 33.91
N LEU A 278 -4.18 15.96 34.51
CA LEU A 278 -2.85 16.01 33.91
C LEU A 278 -2.82 15.27 32.56
N MET A 279 -3.30 14.02 32.52
CA MET A 279 -3.32 13.20 31.31
C MET A 279 -4.22 13.78 30.22
N ALA A 280 -5.42 14.25 30.59
CA ALA A 280 -6.31 14.93 29.66
C ALA A 280 -5.69 16.23 29.12
N GLY A 281 -4.99 16.98 29.97
CA GLY A 281 -4.24 18.18 29.57
C GLY A 281 -3.18 17.88 28.51
N VAL A 282 -2.34 16.85 28.74
CA VAL A 282 -1.35 16.40 27.74
C VAL A 282 -2.01 16.07 26.41
N ASN A 283 -3.14 15.37 26.44
CA ASN A 283 -3.86 14.97 25.22
C ASN A 283 -4.50 16.16 24.48
N ILE A 284 -5.03 17.16 25.21
CA ILE A 284 -5.52 18.42 24.63
C ILE A 284 -4.40 19.16 23.92
N PHE A 285 -3.31 19.46 24.64
CA PHE A 285 -2.20 20.26 24.08
C PHE A 285 -1.52 19.54 22.93
N GLY A 286 -1.22 18.25 23.09
CA GLY A 286 -0.59 17.44 22.05
C GLY A 286 -1.47 17.33 20.80
N GLY A 287 -2.76 17.01 20.98
CA GLY A 287 -3.71 16.87 19.88
C GLY A 287 -3.86 18.16 19.07
N PHE A 288 -4.12 19.30 19.72
CA PHE A 288 -4.28 20.58 19.02
C PHE A 288 -2.98 21.06 18.35
N LEU A 289 -1.82 20.85 18.96
CA LEU A 289 -0.53 21.25 18.39
C LEU A 289 -0.20 20.44 17.13
N VAL A 290 -0.44 19.13 17.15
CA VAL A 290 -0.24 18.26 16.00
C VAL A 290 -1.23 18.59 14.89
N THR A 291 -2.52 18.77 15.19
CA THR A 291 -3.52 19.18 14.20
C THR A 291 -3.13 20.51 13.54
N ARG A 292 -2.70 21.51 14.32
CA ARG A 292 -2.25 22.81 13.80
C ARG A 292 -1.06 22.65 12.85
N ARG A 293 -0.06 21.85 13.22
CA ARG A 293 1.12 21.57 12.38
C ARG A 293 0.74 20.86 11.09
N MET A 294 -0.18 19.89 11.16
CA MET A 294 -0.67 19.16 9.99
C MET A 294 -1.43 20.07 9.02
N LEU A 295 -2.32 20.93 9.52
CA LEU A 295 -3.08 21.85 8.67
C LEU A 295 -2.20 22.94 8.05
N ALA A 296 -1.16 23.41 8.76
CA ALA A 296 -0.21 24.39 8.23
C ALA A 296 0.56 23.88 6.99
N MET A 297 0.79 22.56 6.89
CA MET A 297 1.43 21.95 5.71
C MET A 297 0.55 21.98 4.45
N PHE A 298 -0.75 22.24 4.58
CA PHE A 298 -1.69 22.36 3.46
C PHE A 298 -1.92 23.82 3.01
N GLN A 299 -1.35 24.80 3.71
CA GLN A 299 -1.37 26.19 3.27
C GLN A 299 -0.34 26.35 2.14
N LYS A 300 -0.78 26.72 0.94
CA LYS A 300 0.12 27.08 -0.14
C LYS A 300 0.96 28.28 0.32
N SER A 301 2.28 28.15 0.20
CA SER A 301 3.24 29.26 0.23
C SER A 301 2.96 30.25 -0.89
#